data_AF-A0AA43GXM7-F1
#
_entry.id   AF-A0AA43GXM7-F1
#
_cell.length_a   1.000
_cell.length_b   1.000
_cell.length_c   1.000
_cell.angle_alpha   90.00
_cell.angle_beta   90.00
_cell.angle_gamma   90.00
#
_symmetry.space_group_name_H-M   'P 1'
#
loop_
_entity.id
_entity.type
_entity.pdbx_description
1 polymer ?
#
loop_
_entity_poly.entity_id
_entity_poly.type
_entity_poly.pdbx_seq_one_letter_code
_entity_poly.pdbx_strand_id
1 'polypeptide(L)' 'MLQKAGFTLLPKRGKGSHSYWIHPLLPKPVVLSGKDSKDAKPYQEKDIIESIKELEQLEKADKL' A
#
# COMPACT_ATOMS: atom_id res chain seq x y z
N MET A 1 7.20 5.61 0.33
CA MET A 1 6.05 5.95 -0.54
C MET A 1 4.74 5.72 0.21
N LEU A 2 4.40 4.47 0.56
CA LEU A 2 3.15 4.12 1.28
C LEU A 2 2.92 4.89 2.59
N GLN A 3 3.91 4.94 3.51
CA GLN A 3 3.78 5.74 4.74
C GLN A 3 3.52 7.23 4.48
N LYS A 4 4.15 7.81 3.45
CA LYS A 4 3.94 9.22 3.08
C LYS A 4 2.53 9.45 2.50
N ALA A 5 1.94 8.43 1.91
CA ALA A 5 0.57 8.41 1.42
C ALA A 5 -0.44 7.95 2.48
N GLY A 6 -0.09 8.01 3.77
CA GLY A 6 -1.01 7.71 4.88
C GLY A 6 -1.25 6.22 5.16
N PHE A 7 -0.61 5.29 4.43
CA PHE A 7 -0.76 3.87 4.71
C PHE A 7 -0.06 3.50 6.01
N THR A 8 -0.73 2.66 6.80
CA THR A 8 -0.21 2.13 8.06
C THR A 8 0.21 0.67 7.89
N LEU A 9 1.38 0.31 8.44
CA LEU A 9 1.84 -1.07 8.49
C LEU A 9 0.94 -1.88 9.44
N LEU A 10 0.53 -3.07 9.01
CA LEU A 10 -0.22 -4.02 9.83
C LEU A 10 0.72 -5.14 10.31
N PRO A 11 1.41 -4.96 11.46
CA PRO A 11 2.53 -5.81 11.87
C PRO A 11 2.13 -7.27 12.17
N LYS A 12 0.86 -7.52 12.46
CA LYS A 12 0.35 -8.85 12.84
C LYS A 12 -0.16 -9.69 11.65
N ARG A 13 -0.14 -9.16 10.42
CA ARG A 13 -0.56 -9.90 9.21
C ARG A 13 0.59 -10.41 8.36
N GLY A 14 1.81 -9.91 8.57
CA GLY A 14 2.98 -10.36 7.84
C GLY A 14 3.40 -11.78 8.23
N LYS A 15 3.54 -12.68 7.24
CA LYS A 15 4.18 -13.98 7.41
C LYS A 15 5.46 -14.01 6.58
N GLY A 16 6.59 -14.36 7.22
CA GLY A 16 7.90 -14.34 6.57
C GLY A 16 8.35 -12.91 6.26
N SER A 17 8.79 -12.66 5.02
CA SER A 17 9.24 -11.33 4.57
C SER A 17 8.13 -10.45 3.99
N HIS A 18 6.85 -10.83 4.14
CA HIS A 18 5.74 -10.01 3.64
C HIS A 18 5.32 -8.94 4.64
N SER A 19 5.09 -7.73 4.13
CA SER A 19 4.51 -6.60 4.87
C SER A 19 3.16 -6.23 4.29
N TYR A 20 2.18 -6.03 5.16
CA TYR A 20 0.82 -5.61 4.79
C TYR A 20 0.61 -4.15 5.18
N TRP A 21 0.15 -3.35 4.24
CA TRP A 21 -0.11 -1.93 4.40
C TRP A 21 -1.59 -1.65 4.16
N ILE A 22 -2.22 -0.90 5.06
CA ILE A 22 -3.64 -0.57 5.00
C ILE A 22 -3.84 0.94 4.97
N HIS A 23 -4.92 1.39 4.32
CA HIS A 23 -5.36 2.78 4.34
C HIS A 23 -6.86 2.83 4.67
N PRO A 24 -7.35 3.74 5.53
CA PRO A 24 -8.77 3.79 5.92
C PRO A 24 -9.74 3.95 4.74
N LEU A 25 -9.33 4.67 3.70
CA LEU A 25 -10.13 4.92 2.50
C LEU A 25 -10.11 3.76 1.50
N LEU A 26 -9.19 2.78 1.63
CA LEU A 26 -9.07 1.68 0.68
C LEU A 26 -9.51 0.36 1.30
N PRO A 27 -10.38 -0.41 0.63
CA PRO A 27 -10.85 -1.69 1.15
C PRO A 27 -9.79 -2.80 1.06
N LYS A 28 -8.81 -2.65 0.16
CA LYS A 28 -7.78 -3.67 -0.10
C LYS A 28 -6.42 -3.26 0.49
N PRO A 29 -5.70 -4.17 1.16
CA PRO A 29 -4.34 -3.90 1.62
C PRO A 29 -3.34 -3.97 0.46
N VAL A 30 -2.27 -3.19 0.55
CA VAL A 30 -1.07 -3.32 -0.30
C VAL A 30 -0.11 -4.31 0.33
N VAL A 31 0.35 -5.30 -0.43
CA VAL A 31 1.21 -6.39 0.06
C VAL A 31 2.58 -6.32 -0.60
N LEU A 32 3.61 -6.06 0.21
CA LEU A 32 5.00 -6.04 -0.24
C LEU A 32 5.73 -7.29 0.21
N SER A 33 6.50 -7.87 -0.70
CA SER A 33 7.37 -9.02 -0.44
C SER A 33 8.79 -8.51 -0.21
N GLY A 34 9.50 -9.11 0.73
CA GLY A 34 10.90 -8.79 0.98
C GLY A 34 11.11 -7.83 2.15
N LYS A 35 12.33 -7.85 2.68
CA LYS A 35 12.74 -7.02 3.80
C LYS A 35 12.97 -5.56 3.39
N ASP A 36 13.32 -5.34 2.12
CA ASP A 36 13.70 -4.05 1.56
C ASP A 36 13.43 -3.99 0.04
N SER A 37 13.38 -2.76 -0.49
CA SER A 37 13.06 -2.41 -1.88
C SER A 37 13.88 -3.11 -2.98
N LYS A 38 14.95 -3.84 -2.65
CA LYS A 38 15.72 -4.63 -3.63
C LYS A 38 15.06 -5.95 -4.03
N ASP A 39 14.10 -6.43 -3.24
CA ASP A 39 13.32 -7.65 -3.51
C ASP A 39 11.91 -7.35 -4.05
N ALA A 40 11.56 -6.07 -4.21
CA ALA A 40 10.26 -5.67 -4.71
C ALA A 40 10.11 -6.19 -6.15
N LYS A 41 9.15 -7.08 -6.36
CA LYS A 41 8.87 -7.60 -7.71
C LYS A 41 8.17 -6.49 -8.52
N PRO A 42 8.41 -6.38 -9.84
CA PRO A 42 7.84 -5.30 -10.66
C PRO A 42 6.31 -5.17 -10.59
N TYR A 43 5.59 -6.27 -10.32
CA TYR A 43 4.14 -6.20 -10.11
C TYR A 43 3.75 -5.46 -8.83
N GLN A 44 4.60 -5.47 -7.80
CA GLN A 44 4.34 -4.81 -6.53
C GLN A 44 4.45 -3.29 -6.66
N GLU A 45 5.35 -2.82 -7.52
CA GLU A 45 5.41 -1.40 -7.85
C GLU A 45 4.13 -0.95 -8.55
N LYS A 46 3.58 -1.76 -9.46
CA LYS A 46 2.27 -1.50 -10.08
C LYS A 46 1.14 -1.45 -9.05
N ASP A 47 1.05 -2.45 -8.16
CA ASP A 47 0.03 -2.49 -7.10
C ASP A 47 0.09 -1.24 -6.21
N ILE A 48 1.29 -0.77 -5.87
CA ILE A 48 1.49 0.47 -5.09
C ILE A 48 0.96 1.68 -5.86
N ILE A 49 1.34 1.83 -7.13
CA ILE A 49 0.95 2.97 -7.96
C ILE A 49 -0.58 3.00 -8.15
N GLU A 50 -1.20 1.85 -8.44
CA GLU A 50 -2.66 1.76 -8.61
C GLU A 50 -3.39 2.10 -7.32
N SER A 51 -2.91 1.60 -6.17
CA SER A 51 -3.52 1.90 -4.87
C SER A 51 -3.40 3.39 -4.50
N ILE A 52 -2.28 4.03 -4.82
CA ILE A 52 -2.11 5.47 -4.59
C ILE A 52 -3.04 6.26 -5.52
N LYS A 53 -3.17 5.87 -6.78
CA LYS A 53 -4.07 6.54 -7.73
C LYS A 53 -5.54 6.42 -7.31
N GLU A 54 -5.97 5.25 -6.83
CA GLU A 54 -7.31 5.05 -6.28
C GLU A 54 -7.53 5.94 -5.04
N LEU A 55 -6.54 6.00 -4.14
CA LEU A 55 -6.59 6.87 -2.97
C LEU A 55 -6.76 8.35 -3.37
N GLU A 56 -5.97 8.84 -4.33
CA GLU A 56 -6.08 10.22 -4.81
C GLU A 56 -7.44 10.54 -5.42
N GLN A 57 -8.11 9.56 -6.03
CA GLN A 57 -9.47 9.74 -6.57
C GLN A 57 -10.50 9.83 -5.44
N LEU A 58 -10.38 8.98 -4.41
CA LEU A 58 -11.27 8.99 -3.26
C LEU A 58 -11.12 10.27 -2.42
N GLU A 59 -9.90 10.73 -2.18
CA GLU A 59 -9.64 11.98 -1.45
C GLU A 59 -10.15 13.23 -2.18
N LYS A 60 -10.19 13.20 -3.52
CA LYS A 60 -10.81 14.27 -4.33
C LYS A 60 -12.32 14.23 -4.26
N ALA A 61 -12.93 13.04 -4.23
CA ALA A 61 -14.37 12.88 -4.12
C ALA A 61 -14.89 13.30 -2.73
N ASP A 62 -14.13 13.06 -1.65
CA ASP A 62 -14.50 13.43 -0.28
C ASP A 62 -14.40 14.96 -0.02
N LYS A 63 -13.64 15.68 -0.84
CA LYS A 63 -13.47 17.15 -0.75
C LYS A 63 -14.51 17.96 -1.53
N LEU A 64 -15.48 17.31 -2.16
CA LEU A 64 -16.50 17.93 -3.02
C LEU A 64 -17.89 17.85 -2.38
#